data_AF-A0A8I1YCV6-F1
#
_entry.id   AF-A0A8I1YCV6-F1
#
_cell.length_a   1.000
_cell.length_b   1.000
_cell.length_c   1.000
_cell.angle_alpha   90.00
_cell.angle_beta   90.00
_cell.angle_gamma   90.00
#
_symmetry.space_group_name_H-M   'P 1'
#
loop_
_entity.id
_entity.type
_entity.pdbx_description
1 polymer ?
#
loop_
_entity_poly.entity_id
_entity_poly.type
_entity_poly.pdbx_seq_one_letter_code
_entity_poly.pdbx_strand_id
1 'polypeptide(L)'
;MKTPSKNATGLHRRALLASLAAAAPAAALASVPALSASAPPLGPSDASPELRDAACALDEAHERLKAAKARFAADDLKMSDWRENNPEPLSKRGRKRWARKWREHQEAIEGESWRAQLDAERDFRAAQMAVAGVRPRDMRELSLKACLSGVYDPVPLAGHLDGAAVIGFSVAFDLVGLMNPVVAS
;
A
#
# COMPACT_ATOMS: atom_id res chain seq x y z
N MET A 1 14.16 38.14 -5.32
CA MET A 1 13.92 37.73 -3.91
C MET A 1 12.43 37.75 -3.61
N LYS A 2 11.81 36.57 -3.41
CA LYS A 2 10.54 36.40 -2.69
C LYS A 2 10.32 34.91 -2.39
N THR A 3 10.43 34.55 -1.12
CA THR A 3 9.72 33.44 -0.46
C THR A 3 8.98 34.05 0.75
N PRO A 4 8.02 33.38 1.41
CA PRO A 4 7.60 31.98 1.28
C PRO A 4 6.07 31.74 1.21
N SER A 5 5.64 30.57 0.73
CA SER A 5 4.32 30.01 1.04
C SER A 5 4.54 28.73 1.87
N LYS A 6 4.34 28.85 3.19
CA LYS A 6 4.56 27.78 4.19
C LYS A 6 3.25 27.14 4.68
N ASN A 7 2.14 27.26 3.94
CA ASN A 7 0.81 26.95 4.50
C ASN A 7 0.14 25.68 3.95
N ALA A 8 0.71 24.99 2.95
CA ALA A 8 0.06 23.82 2.34
C ALA A 8 0.19 22.53 3.17
N THR A 9 1.20 22.40 4.04
CA THR A 9 1.49 21.15 4.77
C THR A 9 0.70 20.99 6.08
N GLY A 10 0.06 22.06 6.57
CA GLY A 10 -0.74 22.01 7.81
C GLY A 10 -2.15 21.45 7.62
N LEU A 11 -2.75 21.66 6.44
CA LEU A 11 -4.13 21.26 6.16
C LEU A 11 -4.27 19.75 5.87
N HIS A 12 -3.28 19.15 5.19
CA HIS A 12 -3.28 17.70 4.95
C HIS A 12 -3.04 16.87 6.22
N ARG A 13 -2.27 17.39 7.20
CA ARG A 13 -2.05 16.72 8.49
C ARG A 13 -3.29 16.72 9.39
N ARG A 14 -4.12 17.77 9.34
CA ARG A 14 -5.36 17.84 10.13
C ARG A 14 -6.48 16.98 9.57
N ALA A 15 -6.53 16.76 8.26
CA ALA A 15 -7.52 15.89 7.63
C ALA A 15 -7.28 14.40 7.97
N LEU A 16 -6.02 13.96 8.04
CA LEU A 16 -5.66 12.58 8.36
C LEU A 16 -6.00 12.15 9.80
N LEU A 17 -5.98 13.08 10.76
CA LEU A 17 -6.38 12.80 12.14
C LEU A 17 -7.91 12.77 12.33
N ALA A 18 -8.69 13.38 11.43
CA ALA A 18 -10.15 13.38 11.51
C ALA A 18 -10.77 12.10 10.93
N SER A 19 -10.12 11.45 9.95
CA SER A 19 -10.65 10.24 9.32
C SER A 19 -10.51 8.95 10.15
N LEU A 20 -9.65 8.93 11.18
CA LEU A 20 -9.58 7.78 12.10
C LEU A 20 -10.74 7.72 13.12
N ALA A 21 -11.51 8.80 13.28
CA ALA A 21 -12.61 8.86 14.25
C ALA A 21 -13.95 8.32 13.72
N ALA A 22 -14.05 8.00 12.42
CA ALA A 22 -15.34 7.76 11.77
C ALA A 22 -15.73 6.28 11.60
N ALA A 23 -14.89 5.32 12.01
CA ALA A 23 -15.10 3.89 11.71
C ALA A 23 -15.01 2.96 12.92
N ALA A 24 -15.28 3.44 14.13
CA ALA A 24 -15.36 2.61 15.32
C ALA A 24 -16.71 2.78 16.04
N PRO A 25 -17.36 1.70 16.51
CA PRO A 25 -18.55 1.81 17.36
C PRO A 25 -18.19 2.61 18.61
N ALA A 26 -18.98 3.65 18.90
CA ALA A 26 -18.73 4.64 19.95
C ALA A 26 -18.49 4.05 21.36
N ALA A 27 -18.88 2.79 21.60
CA ALA A 27 -18.65 2.07 22.85
C ALA A 27 -17.20 1.57 23.04
N ALA A 28 -16.41 1.39 21.98
CA ALA A 28 -15.03 0.89 22.07
C ALA A 28 -13.98 2.00 22.31
N LEU A 29 -14.33 3.27 22.05
CA LEU A 29 -13.43 4.41 22.24
C LEU A 29 -13.45 4.98 23.67
N ALA A 30 -14.44 4.61 24.49
CA ALA A 30 -14.55 5.10 25.87
C ALA A 30 -13.46 4.55 26.81
N SER A 31 -12.74 3.50 26.39
CA SER A 31 -11.75 2.78 27.21
C SER A 31 -10.31 2.97 26.74
N VAL A 32 -10.08 3.72 25.65
CA VAL A 32 -8.71 4.03 25.19
C VAL A 32 -8.22 5.19 26.04
N PRO A 33 -7.16 5.02 26.86
CA PRO A 33 -6.55 6.16 27.53
C PRO A 33 -6.20 7.18 26.47
N ALA A 34 -6.67 8.42 26.63
CA ALA A 34 -6.28 9.51 25.76
C ALA A 34 -4.76 9.50 25.65
N LEU A 35 -4.24 9.23 24.44
CA LEU A 35 -2.83 9.31 24.12
C LEU A 35 -2.40 10.75 24.43
N SER A 36 -1.88 10.95 25.64
CA SER A 36 -1.34 12.23 26.09
C SER A 36 -0.21 12.59 25.13
N ALA A 37 -0.51 13.56 24.28
CA ALA A 37 0.39 14.12 23.31
C ALA A 37 1.52 14.87 24.04
N SER A 38 2.67 14.22 24.22
CA SER A 38 3.97 14.90 24.40
C SER A 38 5.18 13.96 24.28
N ALA A 39 5.12 12.95 23.40
CA ALA A 39 6.33 12.26 22.97
C ALA A 39 6.82 12.91 21.67
N PRO A 40 8.10 13.32 21.55
CA PRO A 40 8.64 13.70 20.25
C PRO A 40 8.41 12.55 19.26
N PRO A 41 8.07 12.86 18.00
CA PRO A 41 7.91 11.83 16.98
C PRO A 41 9.17 10.97 16.97
N LEU A 42 9.02 9.66 17.11
CA LEU A 42 10.16 8.74 17.02
C LEU A 42 10.91 9.06 15.73
N GLY A 43 12.20 9.33 15.86
CA GLY A 43 13.07 9.32 14.71
C GLY A 43 13.16 7.89 14.17
N PRO A 44 13.45 7.70 12.87
CA PRO A 44 13.74 6.38 12.34
C PRO A 44 14.83 5.67 13.15
N SER A 45 15.71 6.38 13.87
CA SER A 45 16.80 5.83 14.68
C SER A 45 16.37 5.21 16.02
N ASP A 46 15.18 5.53 16.51
CA ASP A 46 14.71 5.15 17.86
C ASP A 46 13.92 3.82 17.88
N ALA A 47 13.50 3.35 16.71
CA ALA A 47 12.77 2.08 16.56
C ALA A 47 13.72 0.87 16.58
N SER A 48 13.18 -0.30 16.92
CA SER A 48 13.91 -1.57 16.89
C SER A 48 14.54 -1.78 15.52
N PRO A 49 15.76 -2.34 15.44
CA PRO A 49 16.39 -2.66 14.16
C PRO A 49 15.47 -3.45 13.24
N GLU A 50 14.75 -4.42 13.79
CA GLU A 50 13.78 -5.25 13.06
C GLU A 50 12.65 -4.43 12.42
N LEU A 51 12.02 -3.52 13.17
CA LEU A 51 10.94 -2.69 12.62
C LEU A 51 11.47 -1.71 11.59
N ARG A 52 12.68 -1.18 11.77
CA ARG A 52 13.33 -0.27 10.81
C ARG A 52 13.64 -0.99 9.50
N ASP A 53 14.26 -2.16 9.58
CA ASP A 53 14.64 -2.93 8.41
C ASP A 53 13.39 -3.39 7.64
N ALA A 54 12.34 -3.83 8.34
CA ALA A 54 11.06 -4.18 7.74
C ALA A 54 10.36 -2.98 7.09
N ALA A 55 10.39 -1.81 7.73
CA ALA A 55 9.81 -0.58 7.17
C ALA A 55 10.56 -0.10 5.92
N CYS A 56 11.89 -0.15 5.93
CA CYS A 56 12.72 0.15 4.76
C CYS A 56 12.43 -0.82 3.62
N ALA A 57 12.39 -2.13 3.89
CA ALA A 57 12.07 -3.14 2.88
C ALA A 57 10.66 -2.94 2.28
N LEU A 58 9.69 -2.52 3.10
CA LEU A 58 8.35 -2.19 2.65
C LEU A 58 8.31 -0.97 1.72
N ASP A 59 9.04 0.09 2.07
CA ASP A 59 9.16 1.30 1.23
C ASP A 59 9.81 0.96 -0.11
N GLU A 60 10.91 0.22 -0.11
CA GLU A 60 11.55 -0.23 -1.35
C GLU A 60 10.65 -1.12 -2.21
N ALA A 61 9.92 -2.05 -1.58
CA ALA A 61 8.96 -2.90 -2.30
C ALA A 61 7.80 -2.07 -2.89
N HIS A 62 7.36 -1.02 -2.19
CA HIS A 62 6.35 -0.10 -2.70
C HIS A 62 6.85 0.68 -3.92
N GLU A 63 8.07 1.18 -3.90
CA GLU A 63 8.66 1.89 -5.04
C GLU A 63 8.86 0.95 -6.25
N ARG A 64 9.28 -0.31 -6.02
CA ARG A 64 9.33 -1.34 -7.07
C ARG A 64 7.94 -1.62 -7.66
N LEU A 65 6.91 -1.71 -6.81
CA LEU A 65 5.52 -1.89 -7.24
C LEU A 65 5.02 -0.72 -8.08
N LYS A 66 5.29 0.53 -7.68
CA LYS A 66 4.95 1.72 -8.46
C LYS A 66 5.60 1.68 -9.83
N ALA A 67 6.90 1.35 -9.89
CA ALA A 67 7.63 1.24 -11.15
C ALA A 67 7.07 0.13 -12.06
N ALA A 68 6.71 -1.03 -11.49
CA ALA A 68 6.13 -2.15 -12.25
C ALA A 68 4.74 -1.78 -12.81
N LYS A 69 3.88 -1.17 -11.99
CA LYS A 69 2.57 -0.67 -12.43
C LYS A 69 2.66 0.40 -13.52
N ALA A 70 3.63 1.31 -13.41
CA ALA A 70 3.86 2.32 -14.43
C ALA A 70 4.27 1.70 -15.78
N ARG A 71 5.10 0.64 -15.75
CA ARG A 71 5.47 -0.11 -16.96
C ARG A 71 4.28 -0.83 -17.58
N PHE A 72 3.49 -1.53 -16.76
CA PHE A 72 2.28 -2.19 -17.23
C PHE A 72 1.29 -1.19 -17.84
N ALA A 73 1.07 -0.05 -17.20
CA ALA A 73 0.23 1.02 -17.75
C ALA A 73 0.76 1.57 -19.09
N ALA A 74 2.08 1.71 -19.24
CA ALA A 74 2.68 2.14 -20.49
C ALA A 74 2.50 1.11 -21.62
N ASP A 75 2.51 -0.18 -21.29
CA ASP A 75 2.21 -1.25 -22.24
C ASP A 75 0.72 -1.30 -22.60
N ASP A 76 -0.18 -1.08 -21.65
CA ASP A 76 -1.63 -0.99 -21.89
C ASP A 76 -2.01 0.20 -22.80
N LEU A 77 -1.26 1.30 -22.73
CA LEU A 77 -1.40 2.42 -23.68
C LEU A 77 -1.02 2.00 -25.10
N LYS A 78 0.08 1.27 -25.31
CA LYS A 78 0.45 0.75 -26.65
C LYS A 78 -0.63 -0.16 -27.20
N MET A 79 -1.24 -0.95 -26.33
CA MET A 79 -2.35 -1.84 -26.66
C MET A 79 -3.59 -1.06 -27.09
N SER A 80 -3.90 0.03 -26.41
CA SER A 80 -4.98 0.95 -26.78
C SER A 80 -4.72 1.62 -28.13
N ASP A 81 -3.52 2.16 -28.33
CA ASP A 81 -3.09 2.80 -29.58
C ASP A 81 -3.20 1.83 -30.77
N TRP A 82 -2.85 0.56 -30.58
CA TRP A 82 -3.01 -0.44 -31.64
C TRP A 82 -4.46 -0.63 -32.04
N ARG A 83 -5.41 -0.69 -31.09
CA ARG A 83 -6.84 -0.85 -31.40
C ARG A 83 -7.41 0.33 -32.15
N GLU A 84 -7.00 1.55 -31.80
CA GLU A 84 -7.42 2.76 -32.50
C GLU A 84 -6.94 2.77 -33.95
N ASN A 85 -5.68 2.39 -34.18
CA ASN A 85 -5.09 2.33 -35.52
C ASN A 85 -5.52 1.09 -36.34
N ASN A 86 -6.09 0.07 -35.68
CA ASN A 86 -6.55 -1.16 -36.31
C ASN A 86 -7.99 -1.45 -35.87
N PRO A 87 -9.00 -0.74 -36.40
CA PRO A 87 -10.39 -0.94 -35.98
C PRO A 87 -10.90 -2.33 -36.36
N GLU A 88 -11.81 -2.87 -35.53
CA GLU A 88 -12.39 -4.19 -35.75
C GLU A 88 -13.24 -4.19 -37.04
N PRO A 89 -12.96 -5.09 -38.00
CA PRO A 89 -13.70 -5.16 -39.25
C PRO A 89 -15.08 -5.79 -39.04
N LEU A 90 -16.11 -5.33 -39.76
CA LEU A 90 -17.48 -5.83 -39.60
C LEU A 90 -17.67 -7.28 -40.09
N SER A 91 -16.85 -7.75 -41.04
CA SER A 91 -17.00 -9.08 -41.64
C SER A 91 -16.55 -10.21 -40.69
N LYS A 92 -17.26 -11.33 -40.68
CA LYS A 92 -16.93 -12.50 -39.83
C LYS A 92 -15.50 -13.03 -40.06
N ARG A 93 -15.07 -13.13 -41.32
CA ARG A 93 -13.71 -13.56 -41.68
C ARG A 93 -12.66 -12.51 -41.29
N GLY A 94 -13.00 -11.23 -41.42
CA GLY A 94 -12.16 -10.12 -40.97
C GLY A 94 -11.92 -10.16 -39.47
N ARG A 95 -12.99 -10.30 -38.67
CA ARG A 95 -12.89 -10.38 -37.20
C ARG A 95 -11.98 -11.50 -36.73
N LYS A 96 -12.09 -12.69 -37.34
CA LYS A 96 -11.21 -13.82 -37.00
C LYS A 96 -9.72 -13.51 -37.26
N ARG A 97 -9.40 -12.83 -38.37
CA ARG A 97 -8.02 -12.43 -38.69
C ARG A 97 -7.53 -11.31 -37.79
N TRP A 98 -8.40 -10.34 -37.51
CA TRP A 98 -8.13 -9.23 -36.60
C TRP A 98 -7.84 -9.74 -35.19
N ALA A 99 -8.69 -10.60 -34.63
CA ALA A 99 -8.50 -11.19 -33.30
C ALA A 99 -7.21 -12.00 -33.19
N ARG A 100 -6.78 -12.66 -34.27
CA ARG A 100 -5.48 -13.33 -34.30
C ARG A 100 -4.33 -12.33 -34.20
N LYS A 101 -4.33 -11.28 -35.02
CA LYS A 101 -3.31 -10.22 -34.97
C LYS A 101 -3.29 -9.50 -33.62
N TRP A 102 -4.47 -9.26 -33.04
CA TRP A 102 -4.61 -8.68 -31.72
C TRP A 102 -3.90 -9.53 -30.66
N ARG A 103 -4.14 -10.86 -30.65
CA ARG A 103 -3.44 -11.76 -29.71
C ARG A 103 -1.94 -11.82 -29.95
N GLU A 104 -1.50 -11.88 -31.20
CA GLU A 104 -0.06 -11.86 -31.55
C GLU A 104 0.60 -10.56 -31.04
N HIS A 105 -0.09 -9.43 -31.14
CA HIS A 105 0.40 -8.14 -30.62
C HIS A 105 0.38 -8.08 -29.09
N GLN A 106 -0.68 -8.59 -28.47
CA GLN A 106 -0.82 -8.70 -27.02
C GLN A 106 0.27 -9.56 -26.41
N GLU A 107 0.53 -10.74 -26.97
CA GLU A 107 1.60 -11.64 -26.52
C GLU A 107 2.99 -10.99 -26.63
N ALA A 108 3.21 -10.15 -27.64
CA ALA A 108 4.48 -9.45 -27.84
C ALA A 108 4.73 -8.30 -26.85
N ILE A 109 3.68 -7.77 -26.21
CA ILE A 109 3.77 -6.58 -25.33
C ILE A 109 3.55 -6.94 -23.87
N GLU A 110 2.50 -7.69 -23.56
CA GLU A 110 1.89 -7.72 -22.23
C GLU A 110 2.50 -8.80 -21.32
N GLY A 111 3.11 -9.83 -21.91
CA GLY A 111 3.51 -11.04 -21.19
C GLY A 111 4.54 -10.79 -20.07
N GLU A 112 5.48 -9.88 -20.28
CA GLU A 112 6.56 -9.61 -19.31
C GLU A 112 6.18 -8.56 -18.26
N SER A 113 5.53 -7.47 -18.66
CA SER A 113 5.15 -6.39 -17.74
C SER A 113 4.02 -6.80 -16.80
N TRP A 114 3.05 -7.58 -17.28
CA TRP A 114 2.00 -8.15 -16.43
C TRP A 114 2.59 -9.06 -15.34
N ARG A 115 3.51 -9.96 -15.71
CA ARG A 115 4.19 -10.85 -14.75
C ARG A 115 5.01 -10.04 -13.74
N ALA A 116 5.76 -9.05 -14.21
CA ALA A 116 6.56 -8.18 -13.35
C ALA A 116 5.68 -7.38 -12.36
N GLN A 117 4.49 -6.95 -12.76
CA GLN A 117 3.54 -6.33 -11.83
C GLN A 117 3.08 -7.33 -10.76
N LEU A 118 2.66 -8.54 -11.15
CA LEU A 118 2.19 -9.55 -10.20
C LEU A 118 3.29 -9.99 -9.21
N ASP A 119 4.53 -10.14 -9.67
CA ASP A 119 5.67 -10.44 -8.80
C ASP A 119 5.93 -9.29 -7.82
N ALA A 120 5.90 -8.03 -8.29
CA ALA A 120 6.07 -6.87 -7.41
C ALA A 120 4.93 -6.72 -6.39
N GLU A 121 3.69 -7.08 -6.75
CA GLU A 121 2.55 -7.11 -5.82
C GLU A 121 2.74 -8.18 -4.74
N ARG A 122 3.22 -9.38 -5.11
CA ARG A 122 3.55 -10.44 -4.16
C ARG A 122 4.66 -10.00 -3.20
N ASP A 123 5.73 -9.39 -3.71
CA ASP A 123 6.86 -8.94 -2.90
C ASP A 123 6.45 -7.81 -1.95
N PHE A 124 5.63 -6.86 -2.43
CA PHE A 124 5.06 -5.82 -1.58
C PHE A 124 4.17 -6.41 -0.48
N ARG A 125 3.34 -7.40 -0.81
CA ARG A 125 2.51 -8.09 0.17
C ARG A 125 3.35 -8.85 1.20
N ALA A 126 4.43 -9.51 0.78
CA ALA A 126 5.35 -10.16 1.69
C ALA A 126 6.02 -9.15 2.65
N ALA A 127 6.38 -7.97 2.17
CA ALA A 127 6.92 -6.90 3.01
C ALA A 127 5.88 -6.36 4.02
N GLN A 128 4.61 -6.23 3.63
CA GLN A 128 3.52 -5.89 4.57
C GLN A 128 3.40 -6.94 5.68
N MET A 129 3.45 -8.23 5.31
CA MET A 129 3.42 -9.33 6.27
C MET A 129 4.65 -9.33 7.20
N ALA A 130 5.83 -8.97 6.69
CA ALA A 130 7.03 -8.84 7.50
C ALA A 130 6.88 -7.74 8.57
N VAL A 131 6.38 -6.55 8.19
CA VAL A 131 6.08 -5.48 9.15
C VAL A 131 5.03 -5.93 10.18
N ALA A 132 3.97 -6.60 9.74
CA ALA A 132 2.96 -7.16 10.64
C ALA A 132 3.54 -8.19 11.62
N GLY A 133 4.53 -8.98 11.20
CA GLY A 133 5.20 -9.97 12.06
C GLY A 133 6.05 -9.37 13.19
N VAL A 134 6.49 -8.11 13.07
CA VAL A 134 7.33 -7.48 14.09
C VAL A 134 6.48 -7.08 15.30
N ARG A 135 6.81 -7.62 16.48
CA ARG A 135 6.16 -7.22 17.74
C ARG A 135 6.72 -5.87 18.21
N PRO A 136 5.89 -4.83 18.40
CA PRO A 136 6.34 -3.56 18.92
C PRO A 136 6.70 -3.68 20.41
N ARG A 137 7.82 -3.05 20.81
CA ARG A 137 8.30 -3.07 22.21
C ARG A 137 7.52 -2.13 23.12
N ASP A 138 7.01 -1.04 22.57
CA ASP A 138 6.29 -0.01 23.29
C ASP A 138 5.20 0.65 22.43
N MET A 139 4.43 1.54 23.06
CA MET A 139 3.38 2.31 22.37
C MET A 139 3.91 3.21 21.25
N ARG A 140 5.20 3.58 21.27
CA ARG A 140 5.78 4.45 20.25
C ARG A 140 6.06 3.64 18.98
N GLU A 141 6.63 2.45 19.09
CA GLU A 141 6.80 1.52 17.96
C GLU A 141 5.45 1.06 17.40
N LEU A 142 4.46 0.82 18.26
CA LEU A 142 3.09 0.55 17.83
C LEU A 142 2.53 1.71 17.00
N SER A 143 2.78 2.96 17.43
CA SER A 143 2.34 4.15 16.69
C SER A 143 3.03 4.24 15.32
N LEU A 144 4.32 3.90 15.22
CA LEU A 144 5.02 3.82 13.93
C LEU A 144 4.40 2.77 13.02
N LYS A 145 4.12 1.57 13.54
CA LYS A 145 3.46 0.49 12.80
C LYS A 145 2.04 0.90 12.33
N ALA A 146 1.30 1.63 13.16
CA ALA A 146 0.01 2.21 12.78
C ALA A 146 0.12 3.26 11.67
N CYS A 147 1.18 4.09 11.67
CA CYS A 147 1.45 5.01 10.57
C CYS A 147 1.77 4.26 9.27
N LEU A 148 2.56 3.17 9.33
CA LEU A 148 2.82 2.32 8.17
C LEU A 148 1.54 1.70 7.63
N SER A 149 0.66 1.20 8.50
CA SER A 149 -0.67 0.70 8.11
C SER A 149 -1.47 1.75 7.31
N GLY A 150 -1.57 2.98 7.82
CA GLY A 150 -2.33 4.04 7.15
C GLY A 150 -1.81 4.43 5.76
N VAL A 151 -0.53 4.18 5.48
CA VAL A 151 0.10 4.47 4.17
C VAL A 151 0.02 3.27 3.23
N TYR A 152 0.31 2.07 3.74
CA TYR A 152 0.59 0.91 2.89
C TYR A 152 -0.56 -0.09 2.78
N ASP A 153 -1.42 -0.23 3.80
CA ASP A 153 -2.60 -1.12 3.71
C ASP A 153 -3.63 -0.69 2.64
N PRO A 154 -3.90 0.62 2.39
CA PRO A 154 -4.86 1.01 1.36
C PRO A 154 -4.29 0.97 -0.07
N VAL A 155 -3.04 0.54 -0.27
CA VAL A 155 -2.45 0.41 -1.61
C VAL A 155 -3.19 -0.70 -2.37
N PRO A 156 -3.87 -0.41 -3.49
CA PRO A 156 -4.67 -1.40 -4.19
C PRO A 156 -3.76 -2.44 -4.86
N LEU A 157 -4.12 -3.71 -4.78
CA LEU A 157 -3.44 -4.83 -5.44
C LEU A 157 -4.38 -5.50 -6.44
N ALA A 158 -3.85 -6.30 -7.37
CA ALA A 158 -4.69 -7.01 -8.33
C ALA A 158 -5.24 -8.31 -7.74
N GLY A 159 -6.49 -8.62 -8.07
CA GLY A 159 -7.11 -9.93 -7.83
C GLY A 159 -7.21 -10.31 -6.35
N HIS A 160 -6.75 -11.52 -6.01
CA HIS A 160 -6.91 -12.13 -4.69
C HIS A 160 -6.00 -11.56 -3.59
N LEU A 161 -5.06 -10.69 -3.95
CA LEU A 161 -4.19 -9.99 -3.00
C LEU A 161 -4.85 -8.71 -2.47
N ASP A 162 -5.92 -8.24 -3.11
CA ASP A 162 -6.69 -7.07 -2.70
C ASP A 162 -7.55 -7.38 -1.46
N GLY A 163 -7.61 -6.45 -0.51
CA GLY A 163 -8.66 -6.47 0.53
C GLY A 163 -8.29 -6.96 1.93
N ALA A 164 -7.02 -7.00 2.35
CA ALA A 164 -6.72 -7.18 3.77
C ALA A 164 -5.68 -6.18 4.29
N ALA A 165 -6.11 -5.32 5.22
CA ALA A 165 -5.27 -4.40 5.98
C ALA A 165 -4.43 -5.18 7.00
N VAL A 166 -3.36 -5.80 6.50
CA VAL A 166 -2.51 -6.73 7.26
C VAL A 166 -1.80 -6.05 8.41
N ILE A 167 -1.24 -4.86 8.17
CA ILE A 167 -0.48 -4.15 9.18
C ILE A 167 -1.45 -3.61 10.24
N GLY A 168 -2.57 -3.02 9.81
CA GLY A 168 -3.59 -2.45 10.70
C GLY A 168 -4.25 -3.50 11.58
N PHE A 169 -4.51 -4.69 11.05
CA PHE A 169 -5.01 -5.81 11.85
C PHE A 169 -3.99 -6.20 12.93
N SER A 170 -2.70 -6.34 12.55
CA SER A 170 -1.65 -6.65 13.53
C SER A 170 -1.51 -5.57 14.61
N VAL A 171 -1.63 -4.28 14.27
CA VAL A 171 -1.60 -3.17 15.23
C VAL A 171 -2.71 -3.33 16.29
N ALA A 172 -3.91 -3.78 15.91
CA ALA A 172 -4.99 -4.01 16.86
C ALA A 172 -4.65 -5.13 17.86
N PHE A 173 -4.03 -6.22 17.41
CA PHE A 173 -3.59 -7.30 18.31
C PHE A 173 -2.45 -6.87 19.22
N ASP A 174 -1.46 -6.16 18.67
CA ASP A 174 -0.31 -5.68 19.43
C ASP A 174 -0.73 -4.67 20.52
N LEU A 175 -1.74 -3.84 20.25
CA LEU A 175 -2.34 -2.94 21.25
C LEU A 175 -2.92 -3.73 22.43
N VAL A 176 -3.68 -4.78 22.17
CA VAL A 176 -4.26 -5.63 23.23
C VAL A 176 -3.16 -6.27 24.07
N GLY A 177 -2.08 -6.74 23.43
CA GLY A 177 -0.92 -7.32 24.11
C GLY A 177 -0.19 -6.33 25.01
N LEU A 178 0.00 -5.09 24.55
CA LEU A 178 0.64 -4.03 25.33
C LEU A 178 -0.25 -3.51 26.47
N MET A 179 -1.57 -3.52 26.31
CA MET A 179 -2.53 -3.11 27.35
C MET A 179 -2.78 -4.21 28.40
N ASN A 180 -2.50 -5.48 28.09
CA ASN A 180 -2.69 -6.61 29.01
C ASN A 180 -1.40 -7.46 29.15
N PRO A 181 -0.49 -7.09 30.07
CA PRO A 181 0.78 -7.81 30.25
C PRO A 181 0.64 -9.26 30.76
N VAL A 182 -0.57 -9.69 31.15
CA VAL A 182 -0.86 -11.05 31.65
C VAL A 182 -0.85 -12.12 30.54
N VAL A 183 -0.91 -11.73 29.26
CA VAL A 183 -0.98 -12.66 28.12
C VAL A 183 0.41 -13.00 27.52
N ALA A 184 1.49 -12.44 28.09
CA ALA A 184 2.84 -12.56 27.54
C ALA A 184 3.73 -13.66 28.19
N SER A 185 3.13 -14.69 28.79
CA SER A 185 3.85 -15.88 29.31
C SER A 185 3.80 -17.05 28.36
#